data_AF-A0A7Z9FJZ5-F1
#
_entry.id   AF-A0A7Z9FJZ5-F1
#
_cell.length_a   1.000
_cell.length_b   1.000
_cell.length_c   1.000
_cell.angle_alpha   90.00
_cell.angle_beta   90.00
_cell.angle_gamma   90.00
#
_symmetry.space_group_name_H-M   'P 1'
#
loop_
_entity.id
_entity.type
_entity.pdbx_description
1 polymer ?
#
loop_
_entity_poly.entity_id
_entity_poly.type
_entity_poly.pdbx_seq_one_letter_code
_entity_poly.pdbx_strand_id
1 'polypeptide(L)'
;MEHESRQHKNQEFEHILFCIGDGSIRCDEVRRWFVTDSNSASESIALETPKLAKTKRKSRKKNTSLASSGSIILVDGMDNVMTRIARCCSPAKYQAIQGYLTQERVITIHKEKCSFLQKLSPDRFIKVHWERKM
;
A
#
# COMPACT_ATOMS: atom_id res chain seq x y z
N MET A 1 7.62 -18.46 -9.36
CA MET A 1 6.77 -17.30 -9.06
C MET A 1 6.80 -16.87 -7.60
N GLU A 2 6.51 -17.75 -6.63
CA GLU A 2 6.60 -17.36 -5.19
C GLU A 2 8.00 -16.92 -4.76
N HIS A 3 9.06 -17.66 -5.12
CA HIS A 3 10.43 -17.26 -4.81
C HIS A 3 10.80 -15.89 -5.40
N GLU A 4 10.40 -15.60 -6.64
CA GLU A 4 10.64 -14.30 -7.28
C GLU A 4 9.82 -13.18 -6.61
N SER A 5 8.57 -13.46 -6.23
CA SER A 5 7.72 -12.52 -5.47
C SER A 5 8.34 -12.14 -4.12
N ARG A 6 8.97 -13.12 -3.45
CA ARG A 6 9.75 -12.92 -2.24
C ARG A 6 11.04 -12.14 -2.50
N GLN A 7 11.77 -12.43 -3.59
CA GLN A 7 13.03 -11.75 -3.93
C GLN A 7 12.85 -10.30 -4.36
N HIS A 8 11.89 -10.01 -5.25
CA HIS A 8 11.73 -8.66 -5.80
C HIS A 8 10.95 -7.71 -4.87
N LYS A 9 9.96 -8.21 -4.10
CA LYS A 9 9.13 -7.35 -3.23
C LYS A 9 8.76 -7.90 -1.83
N ASN A 10 9.43 -8.95 -1.32
CA ASN A 10 9.05 -9.66 -0.06
C ASN A 10 7.53 -9.84 0.11
N GLN A 11 6.79 -10.05 -0.98
CA GLN A 11 5.34 -10.27 -0.96
C GLN A 11 5.05 -11.72 -1.29
N GLU A 12 3.98 -12.27 -0.71
CA GLU A 12 3.44 -13.53 -1.17
C GLU A 12 2.85 -13.34 -2.58
N PHE A 13 3.01 -14.34 -3.43
CA PHE A 13 2.48 -14.32 -4.80
C PHE A 13 0.95 -14.10 -4.82
N GLU A 14 0.23 -14.71 -3.87
CA GLU A 14 -1.21 -14.51 -3.64
C GLU A 14 -1.59 -13.03 -3.42
N HIS A 15 -0.73 -12.24 -2.78
CA HIS A 15 -0.98 -10.81 -2.56
C HIS A 15 -0.82 -10.00 -3.84
N ILE A 16 0.15 -10.35 -4.68
CA ILE A 16 0.35 -9.74 -5.99
C ILE A 16 -0.84 -10.06 -6.90
N LEU A 17 -1.28 -11.32 -6.95
CA LEU A 17 -2.47 -11.74 -7.70
C LEU A 17 -3.73 -11.01 -7.23
N PHE A 18 -3.94 -10.90 -5.91
CA PHE A 18 -5.07 -10.13 -5.37
C PHE A 18 -5.00 -8.65 -5.79
N CYS A 19 -3.82 -8.02 -5.71
CA CYS A 19 -3.65 -6.63 -6.10
C CYS A 19 -3.90 -6.38 -7.59
N ILE A 20 -3.59 -7.34 -8.46
CA ILE A 20 -3.97 -7.32 -9.87
C ILE A 20 -5.50 -7.41 -10.01
N GLY A 21 -6.14 -8.37 -9.35
CA GLY A 21 -7.60 -8.58 -9.43
C GLY A 21 -8.45 -7.42 -8.90
N ASP A 22 -7.98 -6.73 -7.87
CA ASP A 22 -8.58 -5.48 -7.36
C ASP A 22 -8.25 -4.25 -8.24
N GLY A 23 -7.24 -4.35 -9.12
CA GLY A 23 -6.72 -3.21 -9.88
C GLY A 23 -5.86 -2.24 -9.05
N SER A 24 -5.42 -2.66 -7.86
CA SER A 24 -4.45 -1.92 -7.03
C SER A 24 -3.03 -1.95 -7.59
N ILE A 25 -2.69 -2.96 -8.39
CA ILE A 25 -1.43 -3.07 -9.14
C ILE A 25 -1.79 -3.39 -10.59
N ARG A 26 -1.16 -2.71 -11.55
CA ARG A 26 -1.40 -2.95 -12.99
C ARG A 26 -0.54 -4.11 -13.48
N CYS A 27 -1.05 -4.95 -14.39
CA CYS A 27 -0.30 -6.08 -14.96
C CYS A 27 1.05 -5.65 -15.57
N ASP A 28 1.10 -4.48 -16.21
CA ASP A 28 2.32 -3.92 -16.79
C ASP A 28 3.33 -3.43 -15.72
N GLU A 29 2.89 -3.13 -14.49
CA GLU A 29 3.81 -2.89 -13.38
C GLU A 29 4.47 -4.19 -12.92
N VAL A 30 3.69 -5.27 -12.79
CA VAL A 30 4.21 -6.61 -12.47
C VAL A 30 5.19 -7.07 -13.55
N ARG A 31 4.89 -6.83 -14.83
CA ARG A 31 5.80 -7.12 -15.95
C ARG A 31 7.17 -6.44 -15.78
N ARG A 32 7.22 -5.19 -15.31
CA ARG A 32 8.48 -4.47 -15.06
C ARG A 32 9.35 -5.10 -13.96
N TRP A 33 8.79 -5.89 -13.05
CA TRP A 33 9.59 -6.53 -12.00
C TRP A 33 10.45 -7.69 -12.53
N PHE A 34 10.07 -8.29 -13.66
CA PHE A 34 10.78 -9.41 -14.29
C PHE A 34 11.66 -9.00 -15.48
N VAL A 35 11.53 -7.75 -15.97
CA VAL A 35 12.41 -7.21 -17.00
C VAL A 35 13.60 -6.53 -16.34
N THR A 36 14.73 -7.22 -16.27
CA THR A 36 16.03 -6.60 -16.02
C THR A 36 16.43 -5.81 -17.26
N ASP A 37 16.83 -4.54 -17.07
CA ASP A 37 17.22 -3.65 -18.16
C ASP A 37 18.61 -4.04 -18.73
N SER A 38 18.61 -5.02 -19.63
CA SER A 38 19.79 -5.51 -20.33
C SER A 38 20.04 -4.78 -21.67
N ASN A 39 19.85 -3.45 -21.73
CA ASN A 39 20.25 -2.68 -22.90
C ASN A 39 20.69 -1.23 -22.58
N SER A 40 21.96 -1.05 -22.21
CA SER A 40 22.62 0.25 -22.25
C SER A 40 23.18 0.55 -23.65
N ALA A 41 22.31 0.91 -24.60
CA ALA A 41 22.70 1.57 -25.86
C ALA A 41 21.53 2.38 -26.45
N SER A 42 21.81 3.64 -26.74
CA SER A 42 20.92 4.70 -27.23
C SER A 42 20.12 4.41 -28.51
N GLU A 43 18.87 4.90 -28.57
CA GLU A 43 18.53 6.03 -29.46
C GLU A 43 17.36 6.85 -28.88
N SER A 44 17.25 8.13 -29.25
CA SER A 44 16.32 9.12 -28.68
C SER A 44 15.22 9.52 -29.67
N ILE A 45 14.09 10.06 -29.18
CA ILE A 45 13.11 11.03 -29.77
C ILE A 45 11.83 10.90 -28.88
N ALA A 46 11.54 11.78 -27.90
CA ALA A 46 10.99 13.16 -28.01
C ALA A 46 9.60 13.18 -28.70
N LEU A 47 8.47 13.71 -28.20
CA LEU A 47 8.10 14.54 -27.04
C LEU A 47 6.69 14.07 -26.53
N GLU A 48 5.93 14.70 -25.62
CA GLU A 48 6.08 15.87 -24.73
C GLU A 48 5.17 15.66 -23.48
N THR A 49 5.35 16.46 -22.44
CA THR A 49 4.35 16.73 -21.41
C THR A 49 3.14 17.53 -21.91
N PRO A 50 2.00 17.48 -21.19
CA PRO A 50 1.59 18.74 -20.56
C PRO A 50 1.65 18.73 -19.02
N LYS A 51 1.83 19.92 -18.47
CA LYS A 51 1.99 20.24 -17.04
C LYS A 51 0.89 21.23 -16.63
N LEU A 52 0.75 21.45 -15.31
CA LEU A 52 -0.18 22.36 -14.60
C LEU A 52 -1.51 21.70 -14.18
N ALA A 53 -2.13 22.08 -13.05
CA ALA A 53 -1.89 23.28 -12.23
C ALA A 53 -1.59 23.02 -10.74
N LYS A 54 -0.93 24.00 -10.10
CA LYS A 54 -0.56 24.04 -8.69
C LYS A 54 -1.52 24.97 -7.95
N THR A 55 -1.77 24.72 -6.66
CA THR A 55 -2.05 25.83 -5.72
C THR A 55 -1.33 25.61 -4.40
N LYS A 56 -0.48 26.56 -4.01
CA LYS A 56 0.21 26.57 -2.71
C LYS A 56 -0.75 26.96 -1.59
N ARG A 57 -0.52 26.45 -0.38
CA ARG A 57 -0.49 27.30 0.84
C ARG A 57 0.35 26.65 1.95
N LYS A 58 1.32 27.39 2.48
CA LYS A 58 2.05 27.01 3.70
C LYS A 58 1.10 27.14 4.90
N SER A 59 0.99 26.09 5.72
CA SER A 59 0.65 26.23 7.14
C SER A 59 1.27 25.10 7.94
N ARG A 60 1.65 25.39 9.17
CA ARG A 60 2.49 24.56 10.05
C ARG A 60 1.63 23.95 11.14
N LYS A 61 1.34 22.64 11.07
CA LYS A 61 1.06 21.78 12.26
C LYS A 61 1.02 20.29 11.89
N LYS A 62 1.45 19.49 12.86
CA LYS A 62 1.50 18.02 12.96
C LYS A 62 0.48 17.29 12.06
N ASN A 63 0.95 16.49 11.11
CA ASN A 63 0.10 15.64 10.27
C ASN A 63 0.26 14.16 10.60
N THR A 64 -0.72 13.63 11.32
CA THR A 64 -1.16 12.24 11.19
C THR A 64 -1.54 11.97 9.73
N SER A 65 -1.11 10.85 9.16
CA SER A 65 -1.44 10.43 7.79
C SER A 65 -2.96 10.26 7.63
N LEU A 66 -3.65 11.22 7.01
CA LEU A 66 -5.10 11.16 6.83
C LEU A 66 -5.48 10.03 5.88
N ALA A 67 -5.96 8.92 6.44
CA ALA A 67 -6.82 8.01 5.69
C ALA A 67 -8.08 8.78 5.25
N SER A 68 -8.43 8.68 3.96
CA SER A 68 -9.64 9.28 3.40
C SER A 68 -10.86 8.89 4.24
N SER A 69 -11.71 9.87 4.58
CA SER A 69 -12.85 9.77 5.52
C SER A 69 -12.55 9.95 7.03
N GLY A 70 -11.62 10.83 7.40
CA GLY A 70 -11.66 11.52 8.71
C GLY A 70 -11.67 10.62 9.94
N SER A 71 -10.97 9.49 9.87
CA SER A 71 -10.67 8.62 11.00
C SER A 71 -9.18 8.38 11.03
N ILE A 72 -8.55 8.78 12.13
CA ILE A 72 -7.13 8.54 12.36
C ILE A 72 -6.97 7.08 12.78
N ILE A 73 -5.92 6.44 12.27
CA ILE A 73 -5.57 5.06 12.59
C ILE A 73 -4.27 5.10 13.36
N LEU A 74 -4.29 4.54 14.57
CA LEU A 74 -3.15 4.43 15.45
C LEU A 74 -2.45 3.11 15.14
N VAL A 75 -1.15 3.18 14.85
CA VAL A 75 -0.30 2.02 14.54
C VAL A 75 0.63 1.79 15.71
N ASP A 76 0.68 0.58 16.24
CA ASP A 76 1.53 0.24 17.37
C ASP A 76 3.01 0.23 16.94
N GLY A 77 3.87 0.95 17.67
CA GLY A 77 5.32 0.95 17.46
C GLY A 77 5.86 1.58 16.17
N MET A 78 5.04 2.28 15.36
CA MET A 78 5.48 2.84 14.07
C MET A 78 4.97 4.26 13.80
N ASP A 79 5.90 5.22 13.76
CA ASP A 79 5.64 6.61 13.38
C ASP A 79 5.80 6.86 11.86
N ASN A 80 5.05 7.83 11.33
CA ASN A 80 5.18 8.37 9.96
C ASN A 80 4.96 7.34 8.81
N VAL A 81 4.20 6.28 9.05
CA VAL A 81 3.77 5.33 8.01
C VAL A 81 2.51 5.81 7.27
N MET A 82 2.36 5.38 6.02
CA MET A 82 1.15 5.61 5.24
C MET A 82 0.18 4.46 5.46
N THR A 83 -1.10 4.74 5.72
CA THR A 83 -2.14 3.72 5.95
C THR A 83 -3.17 3.76 4.82
N ARG A 84 -3.63 2.57 4.39
CA ARG A 84 -4.64 2.41 3.34
C ARG A 84 -5.70 1.41 3.77
N ILE A 85 -6.98 1.70 3.54
CA ILE A 85 -8.07 0.75 3.78
C ILE A 85 -8.07 -0.35 2.70
N ALA A 86 -8.14 -1.62 3.11
CA ALA A 86 -8.21 -2.77 2.21
C ALA A 86 -9.58 -2.87 1.52
N ARG A 87 -9.60 -2.96 0.19
CA ARG A 87 -10.86 -3.08 -0.59
C ARG A 87 -11.56 -4.43 -0.44
N CYS A 88 -10.82 -5.50 -0.11
CA CYS A 88 -11.37 -6.85 0.11
C CYS A 88 -12.38 -6.96 1.28
N CYS A 89 -12.28 -6.09 2.28
CA CYS A 89 -13.14 -6.14 3.46
C CYS A 89 -13.60 -4.78 3.98
N SER A 90 -13.08 -3.67 3.43
CA SER A 90 -13.50 -2.28 3.67
C SER A 90 -13.94 -2.00 5.12
N PRO A 91 -13.06 -2.20 6.12
CA PRO A 91 -13.42 -2.13 7.53
C PRO A 91 -14.03 -0.77 7.90
N ALA A 92 -15.21 -0.82 8.52
CA ALA A 92 -15.90 0.36 9.02
C ALA A 92 -15.27 0.86 10.34
N LYS A 93 -15.50 2.15 10.63
CA LYS A 93 -15.16 2.77 11.90
C LYS A 93 -15.71 1.94 13.07
N TYR A 94 -14.94 1.83 14.15
CA TYR A 94 -15.26 1.05 15.36
C TYR A 94 -15.30 -0.48 15.19
N GLN A 95 -15.01 -1.05 14.00
CA GLN A 95 -14.76 -2.49 13.89
C GLN A 95 -13.32 -2.82 14.31
N ALA A 96 -13.10 -4.03 14.83
CA ALA A 96 -11.76 -4.52 15.09
C ALA A 96 -10.98 -4.70 13.78
N ILE A 97 -9.79 -4.11 13.72
CA ILE A 97 -8.94 -4.00 12.53
C ILE A 97 -7.55 -4.54 12.82
N GLN A 98 -6.90 -5.02 11.76
CA GLN A 98 -5.53 -5.53 11.80
C GLN A 98 -4.76 -4.99 10.61
N GLY A 99 -3.53 -4.54 10.85
CA GLY A 99 -2.64 -3.98 9.84
C GLY A 99 -1.82 -5.09 9.21
N TYR A 100 -1.55 -4.96 7.92
CA TYR A 100 -0.58 -5.78 7.21
C TYR A 100 0.48 -4.88 6.59
N LEU A 101 1.74 -5.10 6.95
CA LEU A 101 2.86 -4.31 6.44
C LEU A 101 3.17 -4.72 4.99
N THR A 102 2.86 -3.84 4.04
CA THR A 102 3.41 -3.98 2.69
C THR A 102 4.81 -3.37 2.64
N GLN A 103 5.59 -3.80 1.66
CA GLN A 103 7.00 -3.42 1.56
C GLN A 103 7.24 -1.91 1.38
N GLU A 104 6.30 -1.19 0.78
CA GLU A 104 6.43 0.25 0.47
C GLU A 104 6.24 1.16 1.71
N ARG A 105 6.37 0.58 2.91
CA ARG A 105 6.04 1.19 4.21
C ARG A 105 4.58 1.69 4.26
N VAL A 106 3.72 1.04 3.47
CA VAL A 106 2.28 1.24 3.49
C VAL A 106 1.66 0.12 4.32
N ILE A 107 0.83 0.46 5.29
CA ILE A 107 0.07 -0.52 6.07
C ILE A 107 -1.31 -0.62 5.45
N THR A 108 -1.64 -1.79 4.92
CA THR A 108 -2.97 -2.10 4.45
C THR A 108 -3.82 -2.55 5.63
N ILE A 109 -4.96 -1.90 5.84
CA ILE A 109 -5.83 -2.06 7.00
C ILE A 109 -6.97 -3.00 6.64
N HIS A 110 -6.95 -4.19 7.25
CA HIS A 110 -7.96 -5.23 7.12
C HIS A 110 -8.84 -5.31 8.36
N LYS A 111 -9.96 -6.03 8.27
CA LYS A 111 -10.71 -6.52 9.43
C LYS A 111 -10.02 -7.76 10.00
N GLU A 112 -10.02 -7.97 11.32
CA GLU A 112 -9.40 -9.16 11.95
C GLU A 112 -9.83 -10.48 11.29
N LYS A 113 -11.13 -10.64 11.03
CA LYS A 113 -11.72 -11.84 10.40
C LYS A 113 -11.79 -11.74 8.87
N CYS A 114 -10.77 -11.18 8.23
CA CYS A 114 -10.67 -11.13 6.76
C CYS A 114 -10.09 -12.45 6.22
N SER A 115 -10.86 -13.17 5.39
CA SER A 115 -10.45 -14.45 4.81
C SER A 115 -9.19 -14.37 3.92
N PHE A 116 -8.88 -13.18 3.39
CA PHE A 116 -7.64 -12.96 2.65
C PHE A 116 -6.45 -12.72 3.59
N LEU A 117 -6.63 -11.93 4.66
CA LEU A 117 -5.59 -11.70 5.67
C LEU A 117 -5.13 -13.02 6.31
N GLN A 118 -6.05 -13.97 6.53
CA GLN A 118 -5.75 -15.31 7.05
C GLN A 118 -4.89 -16.18 6.12
N LYS A 119 -4.77 -15.84 4.84
CA LYS A 119 -3.89 -16.52 3.87
C LYS A 119 -2.48 -15.93 3.81
N LEU A 120 -2.27 -14.76 4.42
CA LEU A 120 -0.98 -14.06 4.41
C LEU A 120 -0.10 -14.49 5.58
N SER A 121 1.21 -14.35 5.42
CA SER A 121 2.19 -14.65 6.45
C SER A 121 1.97 -13.78 7.70
N PRO A 122 1.82 -14.37 8.91
CA PRO A 122 1.53 -13.61 10.13
C PRO A 122 2.69 -12.73 10.61
N ASP A 123 3.91 -13.01 10.15
CA ASP A 123 5.14 -12.25 10.45
C ASP A 123 5.02 -10.75 10.12
N ARG A 124 4.17 -10.37 9.16
CA ARG A 124 3.94 -8.97 8.73
C ARG A 124 2.67 -8.36 9.30
N PHE A 125 2.07 -8.96 10.34
CA PHE A 125 0.88 -8.41 11.01
C PHE A 125 1.26 -7.32 12.01
N ILE A 126 0.57 -6.18 11.95
CA ILE A 126 0.75 -5.05 12.86
C ILE A 126 -0.55 -4.80 13.62
N LYS A 127 -0.44 -4.55 14.93
CA LYS A 127 -1.57 -4.10 15.75
C LYS A 127 -1.92 -2.66 15.39
N VAL A 128 -3.15 -2.44 14.98
CA VAL A 128 -3.68 -1.13 14.58
C VAL A 128 -5.03 -0.91 15.22
N HIS A 129 -5.35 0.34 15.53
CA HIS A 129 -6.55 0.70 16.27
C HIS A 129 -7.17 1.96 15.66
N TRP A 130 -8.50 2.06 15.70
CA TRP A 130 -9.15 3.33 15.40
C TRP A 130 -8.84 4.33 16.51
N GLU A 131 -8.49 5.56 16.13
CA GLU A 131 -8.46 6.67 17.09
C GLU A 131 -9.87 6.87 17.68
N ARG A 132 -10.02 6.58 18.97
CA ARG A 132 -11.20 6.96 19.73
C ARG A 132 -11.02 8.39 20.19
N LYS A 133 -11.65 9.32 19.46
CA LYS A 133 -11.80 10.69 19.94
C LYS A 133 -12.69 10.67 21.18
N MET A 134 -12.07 10.89 22.35
CA MET A 134 -12.75 11.21 23.61
C MET A 134 -13.28 12.65 23.54
#